data_AF-A0A821IKE5-F1
#
_entry.id   AF-A0A821IKE5-F1
#
_cell.length_a   1.000
_cell.length_b   1.000
_cell.length_c   1.000
_cell.angle_alpha   90.00
_cell.angle_beta   90.00
_cell.angle_gamma   90.00
#
_symmetry.space_group_name_H-M   'P 1'
#
loop_
_entity.id
_entity.type
_entity.pdbx_description
1 polymer ?
#
loop_
_entity_poly.entity_id
_entity_poly.type
_entity_poly.pdbx_seq_one_letter_code
_entity_poly.pdbx_strand_id
1 'polypeptide(L)'
;MEKAMKRDQIQTNDRQLACALIHSEEGQDYLKGMCAAANYAWVNRSSMTFLARQAFARCFNTTPDDLDMHLIYDVSHNIAKVEEHMMSDGKQKTLLVHRKGATRAFPPHHPLIPVDYQLTGQPVLIGGTMGTCSYVLTGTEQGMKETFGSTCHGAGRALSRAKSRRNLNWYEVLDDLREKGIAIRVASPKLVQEE
;
A
#
# COMPACT_ATOMS: atom_id res chain seq x y z
N MET A 1 -22.91 9.89 -5.11
CA MET A 1 -22.88 9.73 -3.63
C MET A 1 -23.95 10.55 -2.93
N GLU A 2 -23.99 11.88 -3.05
CA GLU A 2 -24.99 12.70 -2.31
C GLU A 2 -26.45 12.29 -2.53
N LYS A 3 -26.83 11.92 -3.77
CA LYS A 3 -28.17 11.37 -4.06
C LYS A 3 -28.44 10.06 -3.31
N ALA A 4 -27.47 9.15 -3.27
CA ALA A 4 -27.57 7.87 -2.58
C ALA A 4 -27.67 8.07 -1.06
N MET A 5 -26.83 8.93 -0.49
CA MET A 5 -26.89 9.29 0.93
C MET A 5 -28.25 9.91 1.31
N LYS A 6 -28.80 10.80 0.48
CA LYS A 6 -30.11 11.40 0.71
C LYS A 6 -31.23 10.34 0.64
N ARG A 7 -31.16 9.43 -0.34
CA ARG A 7 -32.10 8.30 -0.49
C ARG A 7 -32.08 7.40 0.75
N ASP A 8 -30.88 7.05 1.22
CA ASP A 8 -30.67 6.09 2.30
C ASP A 8 -30.60 6.75 3.69
N GLN A 9 -30.93 8.04 3.79
CA GLN A 9 -30.92 8.83 5.02
C GLN A 9 -29.57 8.80 5.79
N ILE A 10 -28.47 8.66 5.06
CA ILE A 10 -27.12 8.64 5.63
C ILE A 10 -26.68 10.07 5.92
N GLN A 11 -26.43 10.37 7.20
CA GLN A 11 -25.86 11.63 7.64
C GLN A 11 -24.39 11.45 8.01
N THR A 12 -23.54 12.36 7.54
CA THR A 12 -22.11 12.40 7.88
C THR A 12 -21.77 13.75 8.51
N ASN A 13 -20.79 13.75 9.41
CA ASN A 13 -20.26 14.97 10.04
C ASN A 13 -19.36 15.78 9.10
N ASP A 14 -18.90 15.19 8.00
CA ASP A 14 -18.12 15.85 6.95
C ASP A 14 -18.59 15.37 5.56
N ARG A 15 -18.63 16.27 4.58
CA ARG A 15 -18.97 15.95 3.18
C ARG A 15 -17.96 15.00 2.52
N GLN A 16 -16.70 15.03 2.97
CA GLN A 16 -15.63 14.13 2.51
C GLN A 16 -15.80 12.68 2.99
N LEU A 17 -16.71 12.43 3.93
CA LEU A 17 -17.06 11.08 4.40
C LEU A 17 -18.24 10.48 3.62
N ALA A 18 -18.53 11.00 2.43
CA ALA A 18 -19.60 10.52 1.58
C ALA A 18 -19.48 9.00 1.30
N CYS A 19 -20.56 8.27 1.51
CA CYS A 19 -20.61 6.82 1.39
C CYS A 19 -21.96 6.32 0.84
N ALA A 20 -22.05 5.02 0.56
CA ALA A 20 -23.27 4.34 0.17
C ALA A 20 -23.35 2.98 0.89
N LEU A 21 -24.53 2.40 0.98
CA LEU A 21 -24.69 1.04 1.50
C LEU A 21 -23.95 0.05 0.59
N ILE A 22 -23.27 -0.93 1.19
CA ILE A 22 -22.40 -1.89 0.45
C ILE A 22 -23.17 -2.58 -0.67
N HIS A 23 -24.43 -2.95 -0.43
CA HIS A 23 -25.28 -3.69 -1.35
C HIS A 23 -26.18 -2.81 -2.22
N SER A 24 -26.06 -1.47 -2.16
CA SER A 24 -26.76 -0.61 -3.13
C SER A 24 -26.11 -0.69 -4.51
N GLU A 25 -26.82 -0.23 -5.54
CA GLU A 25 -26.28 -0.12 -6.91
C GLU A 25 -24.97 0.66 -6.92
N GLU A 26 -24.94 1.83 -6.26
CA GLU A 26 -23.76 2.68 -6.24
C GLU A 26 -22.60 2.07 -5.44
N GLY A 27 -22.88 1.34 -4.36
CA GLY A 27 -21.88 0.61 -3.57
C GLY A 27 -21.24 -0.51 -4.38
N GLN A 28 -22.05 -1.30 -5.09
CA GLN A 28 -21.56 -2.39 -5.95
C GLN A 28 -20.78 -1.85 -7.16
N ASP A 29 -21.24 -0.77 -7.79
CA ASP A 29 -20.52 -0.17 -8.91
C ASP A 29 -19.20 0.46 -8.50
N TYR A 30 -19.15 1.10 -7.33
CA TYR A 30 -17.89 1.55 -6.73
C TYR A 30 -16.93 0.37 -6.51
N LEU A 31 -17.39 -0.73 -5.91
CA LEU A 31 -16.55 -1.90 -5.65
C LEU A 31 -16.01 -2.53 -6.94
N LYS A 32 -16.82 -2.65 -7.99
CA LYS A 32 -16.37 -3.11 -9.32
C LYS A 32 -15.31 -2.18 -9.90
N GLY A 33 -15.53 -0.87 -9.85
CA GLY A 33 -14.58 0.14 -10.32
C GLY A 33 -13.27 0.11 -9.55
N MET A 34 -13.33 -0.01 -8.22
CA MET A 34 -12.16 -0.17 -7.36
C MET A 34 -11.39 -1.46 -7.69
N CYS A 35 -12.08 -2.59 -7.90
CA CYS A 35 -11.44 -3.85 -8.31
C CYS A 35 -10.73 -3.71 -9.67
N ALA A 36 -11.35 -3.05 -10.64
CA ALA A 36 -10.71 -2.77 -11.93
C ALA A 36 -9.44 -1.90 -11.76
N ALA A 37 -9.50 -0.86 -10.93
CA ALA A 37 -8.34 -0.01 -10.62
C ALA A 37 -7.23 -0.79 -9.89
N ALA A 38 -7.59 -1.69 -8.97
CA ALA A 38 -6.62 -2.55 -8.28
C ALA A 38 -5.93 -3.51 -9.26
N ASN A 39 -6.67 -4.13 -10.18
CA ASN A 39 -6.12 -4.99 -11.22
C ASN A 39 -5.17 -4.22 -12.14
N TYR A 40 -5.54 -3.00 -12.55
CA TYR A 40 -4.66 -2.13 -13.32
C TYR A 40 -3.36 -1.82 -12.56
N ALA A 41 -3.44 -1.52 -11.26
CA ALA A 41 -2.27 -1.24 -10.44
C ALA A 41 -1.33 -2.46 -10.30
N TRP A 42 -1.87 -3.68 -10.17
CA TRP A 42 -1.07 -4.91 -10.16
C TRP A 42 -0.40 -5.19 -11.51
N VAL A 43 -1.10 -4.98 -12.63
CA VAL A 43 -0.49 -5.09 -13.97
C VAL A 43 0.64 -4.07 -14.12
N ASN A 44 0.43 -2.82 -13.68
CA ASN A 44 1.47 -1.80 -13.72
C ASN A 44 2.73 -2.21 -12.92
N ARG A 45 2.58 -2.73 -11.69
CA ARG A 45 3.71 -3.23 -10.89
C ARG A 45 4.37 -4.47 -11.48
N SER A 46 3.60 -5.34 -12.12
CA SER A 46 4.14 -6.50 -12.84
C SER A 46 5.00 -6.08 -14.03
N SER A 47 4.55 -5.08 -14.81
CA SER A 47 5.33 -4.49 -15.90
C SER A 47 6.61 -3.82 -15.38
N MET A 48 6.54 -3.07 -14.27
CA MET A 48 7.74 -2.49 -13.64
C MET A 48 8.72 -3.56 -13.15
N THR A 49 8.22 -4.66 -12.58
CA THR A 49 9.05 -5.81 -12.16
C THR A 49 9.81 -6.41 -13.34
N PHE A 50 9.13 -6.60 -14.47
CA PHE A 50 9.77 -7.06 -15.70
C PHE A 50 10.86 -6.09 -16.17
N LEU A 51 10.57 -4.79 -16.24
CA LEU A 51 11.55 -3.78 -16.67
C LEU A 51 12.76 -3.69 -15.72
N ALA A 52 12.54 -3.81 -14.42
CA ALA A 52 13.61 -3.84 -13.42
C ALA A 52 14.54 -5.04 -13.65
N ARG A 53 13.98 -6.24 -13.87
CA ARG A 53 14.76 -7.44 -14.22
C ARG A 53 15.59 -7.23 -15.50
N GLN A 54 15.01 -6.65 -16.54
CA GLN A 54 15.74 -6.35 -17.78
C GLN A 54 16.88 -5.35 -17.59
N ALA A 55 16.71 -4.34 -16.72
CA ALA A 55 17.75 -3.38 -16.41
C ALA A 55 18.93 -4.03 -15.68
N PHE A 56 18.65 -4.89 -14.69
CA PHE A 56 19.67 -5.64 -13.95
C PHE A 56 20.42 -6.62 -14.86
N ALA A 57 19.70 -7.40 -15.66
CA ALA A 57 20.28 -8.34 -16.62
C ALA A 57 21.29 -7.67 -17.56
N ARG A 58 20.95 -6.49 -18.10
CA ARG A 58 21.85 -5.70 -18.96
C ARG A 58 23.08 -5.18 -18.20
N CYS A 59 22.91 -4.73 -16.97
CA CYS A 59 24.00 -4.17 -16.17
C CYS A 59 25.03 -5.23 -15.75
N PHE A 60 24.56 -6.43 -15.38
CA PHE A 60 25.39 -7.53 -14.89
C PHE A 60 25.76 -8.55 -15.97
N ASN A 61 25.28 -8.36 -17.21
CA ASN A 61 25.50 -9.25 -18.35
C ASN A 61 25.17 -10.73 -18.03
N THR A 62 24.02 -10.94 -17.39
CA THR A 62 23.51 -12.25 -16.96
C THR A 62 21.97 -12.25 -17.00
N THR A 63 21.31 -13.38 -16.74
CA THR A 63 19.85 -13.47 -16.77
C THR A 63 19.21 -13.08 -15.42
N PRO A 64 17.94 -12.65 -15.39
CA PRO A 64 17.24 -12.42 -14.12
C PRO A 64 17.12 -13.65 -13.22
N ASP A 65 17.13 -14.85 -13.82
CA ASP A 65 17.05 -16.13 -13.11
C ASP A 65 18.40 -16.47 -12.45
N ASP A 66 19.52 -16.25 -13.15
CA ASP A 66 20.87 -16.38 -12.56
C ASP A 66 21.12 -15.37 -11.42
N LEU A 67 20.42 -14.23 -11.46
CA LEU A 67 20.41 -13.21 -10.41
C LEU A 67 19.40 -13.49 -9.28
N ASP A 68 18.64 -14.59 -9.35
CA ASP A 68 17.66 -15.01 -8.34
C ASP A 68 16.60 -13.92 -8.04
N MET A 69 16.17 -13.17 -9.08
CA MET A 69 15.30 -12.00 -8.92
C MET A 69 13.81 -12.35 -8.71
N HIS A 70 13.49 -13.03 -7.61
CA HIS A 70 12.13 -13.40 -7.25
C HIS A 70 11.33 -12.27 -6.59
N LEU A 71 10.01 -12.26 -6.81
CA LEU A 71 9.11 -11.35 -6.10
C LEU A 71 8.87 -11.89 -4.70
N ILE A 72 9.34 -11.16 -3.67
CA ILE A 72 9.07 -11.53 -2.28
C ILE A 72 7.57 -11.41 -1.99
N TYR A 73 6.99 -10.22 -2.20
CA TYR A 73 5.56 -9.99 -1.99
C TYR A 73 5.09 -8.72 -2.70
N ASP A 74 3.79 -8.63 -2.98
CA ASP A 74 3.11 -7.42 -3.45
C ASP A 74 1.88 -7.17 -2.58
N VAL A 75 1.77 -5.99 -2.00
CA VAL A 75 0.68 -5.63 -1.09
C VAL A 75 0.13 -4.22 -1.37
N SER A 76 -1.19 -4.09 -1.32
CA SER A 76 -1.86 -2.80 -1.40
C SER A 76 -2.02 -2.16 -0.03
N HIS A 77 -1.93 -0.83 0.02
CA HIS A 77 -2.21 -0.03 1.21
C HIS A 77 -3.39 0.95 1.04
N ASN A 78 -4.03 0.94 -0.13
CA ASN A 78 -5.23 1.72 -0.45
C ASN A 78 -6.23 0.78 -1.16
N ILE A 79 -7.06 0.09 -0.37
CA ILE A 79 -8.01 -0.90 -0.89
C ILE A 79 -9.12 -1.19 0.12
N ALA A 80 -10.29 -1.59 -0.35
CA ALA A 80 -11.30 -2.25 0.47
C ALA A 80 -11.36 -3.74 0.13
N LYS A 81 -11.48 -4.60 1.15
CA LYS A 81 -11.53 -6.07 0.98
C LYS A 81 -12.65 -6.66 1.84
N VAL A 82 -13.38 -7.61 1.26
CA VAL A 82 -14.31 -8.44 2.01
C VAL A 82 -13.50 -9.49 2.75
N GLU A 83 -13.56 -9.48 4.08
CA GLU A 83 -12.76 -10.33 4.97
C GLU A 83 -13.60 -10.81 6.14
N GLU A 84 -13.26 -11.98 6.68
CA GLU A 84 -13.90 -12.51 7.87
C GLU A 84 -13.05 -12.21 9.10
N HIS A 85 -13.69 -11.67 10.14
CA HIS A 85 -13.02 -11.29 11.38
C HIS A 85 -13.84 -11.72 12.59
N MET A 86 -13.14 -12.10 13.66
CA MET A 86 -13.76 -12.38 14.95
C MET A 86 -14.05 -11.06 15.67
N MET A 87 -15.30 -10.86 16.07
CA MET A 87 -15.74 -9.65 16.78
C MET A 87 -15.56 -9.80 18.29
N SER A 88 -15.66 -8.68 19.03
CA SER A 88 -15.55 -8.66 20.49
C SER A 88 -16.63 -9.49 21.22
N ASP A 89 -17.75 -9.78 20.56
CA ASP A 89 -18.81 -10.66 21.05
C ASP A 89 -18.54 -12.16 20.78
N GLY A 90 -17.37 -12.49 20.23
CA GLY A 90 -16.97 -13.86 19.89
C GLY A 90 -17.65 -14.41 18.63
N LYS A 91 -18.33 -13.57 17.84
CA LYS A 91 -18.95 -13.98 16.58
C LYS A 91 -18.08 -13.60 15.39
N GLN A 92 -17.92 -14.52 14.45
CA GLN A 92 -17.33 -14.23 13.16
C GLN A 92 -18.29 -13.36 12.34
N LYS A 93 -17.78 -12.28 11.75
CA LYS A 93 -18.53 -11.43 10.80
C LYS A 93 -17.73 -11.21 9.53
N THR A 94 -18.45 -11.18 8.41
CA THR A 94 -17.92 -10.72 7.13
C THR A 94 -17.98 -9.20 7.09
N LEU A 95 -16.84 -8.56 6.91
CA LEU A 95 -16.68 -7.11 6.90
C LEU A 95 -16.09 -6.64 5.57
N LEU A 96 -16.47 -5.44 5.13
CA LEU A 96 -15.75 -4.71 4.10
C LEU A 96 -14.68 -3.82 4.76
N VAL A 97 -13.48 -4.37 4.93
CA VAL A 97 -12.36 -3.69 5.59
C VAL A 97 -11.75 -2.66 4.65
N HIS A 98 -11.88 -1.38 5.01
CA HIS A 98 -11.29 -0.26 4.26
C HIS A 98 -9.90 0.07 4.80
N ARG A 99 -8.89 0.03 3.93
CA ARG A 99 -7.52 0.42 4.26
C ARG A 99 -7.12 1.61 3.39
N LYS A 100 -6.77 2.73 4.02
CA LYS A 100 -6.24 3.93 3.36
C LYS A 100 -4.95 4.34 4.05
N GLY A 101 -3.80 4.14 3.39
CA GLY A 101 -2.49 4.27 4.02
C GLY A 101 -2.24 3.20 5.10
N ALA A 102 -2.84 2.02 4.96
CA ALA A 102 -2.67 0.90 5.88
C ALA A 102 -2.58 -0.41 5.11
N THR A 103 -1.78 -1.35 5.59
CA THR A 103 -1.42 -2.57 4.88
C THR A 103 -2.06 -3.78 5.56
N ARG A 104 -2.53 -4.76 4.78
CA ARG A 104 -2.97 -6.05 5.35
C ARG A 104 -1.77 -6.80 5.91
N ALA A 105 -1.94 -7.46 7.05
CA ALA A 105 -0.88 -8.13 7.82
C ALA A 105 -1.45 -9.39 8.48
N PHE A 106 -1.77 -10.41 7.69
CA PHE A 106 -2.31 -11.66 8.19
C PHE A 106 -1.29 -12.49 8.98
N PRO A 107 -1.71 -13.17 10.06
CA PRO A 107 -0.84 -13.95 10.93
C PRO A 107 -0.30 -15.21 10.23
N PRO A 108 0.68 -15.91 10.84
CA PRO A 108 1.01 -17.28 10.47
C PRO A 108 -0.24 -18.17 10.36
N HIS A 109 -0.18 -19.18 9.49
CA HIS A 109 -1.22 -20.18 9.25
C HIS A 109 -2.52 -19.66 8.62
N HIS A 110 -2.60 -18.37 8.29
CA HIS A 110 -3.79 -17.82 7.65
C HIS A 110 -3.95 -18.38 6.21
N PRO A 111 -5.11 -18.91 5.80
CA PRO A 111 -5.25 -19.65 4.54
C PRO A 111 -5.02 -18.81 3.27
N LEU A 112 -5.11 -17.47 3.39
CA LEU A 112 -4.90 -16.55 2.27
C LEU A 112 -3.44 -16.09 2.09
N ILE A 113 -2.48 -16.60 2.87
CA ILE A 113 -1.05 -16.31 2.67
C ILE A 113 -0.37 -17.43 1.85
N PRO A 114 0.61 -17.13 0.99
CA PRO A 114 1.35 -18.14 0.23
C PRO A 114 2.01 -19.19 1.13
N VAL A 115 2.19 -20.40 0.61
CA VAL A 115 2.73 -21.56 1.35
C VAL A 115 4.07 -21.26 2.01
N ASP A 116 4.96 -20.55 1.31
CA ASP A 116 6.31 -20.21 1.78
C ASP A 116 6.30 -19.31 3.03
N TYR A 117 5.18 -18.61 3.28
CA TYR A 117 5.02 -17.67 4.40
C TYR A 117 4.07 -18.17 5.47
N GLN A 118 3.59 -19.42 5.38
CA GLN A 118 2.62 -19.98 6.32
C GLN A 118 3.14 -19.99 7.76
N LEU A 119 4.45 -20.17 7.98
CA LEU A 119 5.02 -20.21 9.34
C LEU A 119 5.41 -18.84 9.88
N THR A 120 5.68 -17.87 9.01
CA THR A 120 6.18 -16.54 9.39
C THR A 120 5.09 -15.48 9.46
N GLY A 121 3.97 -15.71 8.77
CA GLY A 121 2.92 -14.71 8.55
C GLY A 121 3.15 -13.91 7.26
N GLN A 122 2.14 -13.14 6.88
CA GLN A 122 2.16 -12.38 5.62
C GLN A 122 3.30 -11.35 5.62
N PRO A 123 4.16 -11.30 4.58
CA PRO A 123 5.09 -10.19 4.44
C PRO A 123 4.36 -8.85 4.32
N VAL A 124 4.90 -7.84 4.98
CA VAL A 124 4.42 -6.45 4.96
C VAL A 124 5.59 -5.55 4.57
N LEU A 125 5.41 -4.79 3.50
CA LEU A 125 6.43 -3.90 2.96
C LEU A 125 6.16 -2.46 3.41
N ILE A 126 7.05 -1.92 4.22
CA ILE A 126 6.94 -0.55 4.75
C ILE A 126 7.94 0.34 4.05
N GLY A 127 7.40 1.23 3.19
CA GLY A 127 8.19 2.22 2.49
C GLY A 127 8.65 3.35 3.42
N GLY A 128 9.95 3.63 3.41
CA GLY A 128 10.48 4.88 3.95
C GLY A 128 10.17 6.08 3.05
N THR A 129 10.79 7.21 3.36
CA THR A 129 10.96 8.33 2.42
C THR A 129 12.29 8.19 1.68
N MET A 130 12.50 9.00 0.65
CA MET A 130 13.76 9.05 -0.07
C MET A 130 14.94 9.31 0.89
N GLY A 131 15.93 8.43 0.90
CA GLY A 131 17.10 8.53 1.76
C GLY A 131 16.95 7.96 3.18
N THR A 132 15.82 7.30 3.50
CA THR A 132 15.61 6.65 4.80
C THR A 132 15.45 5.14 4.66
N CYS A 133 15.41 4.43 5.79
CA CYS A 133 15.23 2.99 5.83
C CYS A 133 13.84 2.57 5.33
N SER A 134 13.76 1.40 4.72
CA SER A 134 12.51 0.66 4.52
C SER A 134 12.55 -0.60 5.36
N TYR A 135 11.38 -1.16 5.70
CA TYR A 135 11.27 -2.32 6.58
C TYR A 135 10.43 -3.42 5.94
N VAL A 136 10.80 -4.66 6.23
CA VAL A 136 9.96 -5.84 5.99
C VAL A 136 9.50 -6.34 7.34
N LEU A 137 8.18 -6.44 7.53
CA LEU A 137 7.55 -6.99 8.73
C LEU A 137 6.76 -8.25 8.36
N THR A 138 6.27 -8.96 9.38
CA THR A 138 5.29 -10.04 9.19
C THR A 138 4.01 -9.76 9.97
N GLY A 139 2.89 -10.25 9.46
CA GLY A 139 1.62 -10.18 10.17
C GLY A 139 1.60 -11.04 11.44
N THR A 140 0.75 -10.66 12.40
CA THR A 140 0.73 -11.26 13.74
C THR A 140 -0.68 -11.57 14.20
N GLU A 141 -0.82 -12.53 15.12
CA GLU A 141 -2.10 -12.86 15.76
C GLU A 141 -2.68 -11.68 16.53
N GLN A 142 -1.81 -10.87 17.14
CA GLN A 142 -2.20 -9.65 17.81
C GLN A 142 -2.82 -8.65 16.82
N GLY A 143 -2.18 -8.42 15.67
CA GLY A 143 -2.72 -7.56 14.60
C GLY A 143 -4.04 -8.09 14.04
N MET A 144 -4.21 -9.42 13.92
CA MET A 144 -5.50 -10.00 13.52
C MET A 144 -6.62 -9.60 14.48
N LYS A 145 -6.37 -9.67 15.79
CA LYS A 145 -7.36 -9.39 16.85
C LYS A 145 -7.63 -7.89 17.04
N GLU A 146 -6.60 -7.06 16.98
CA GLU A 146 -6.69 -5.65 17.36
C GLU A 146 -7.02 -4.72 16.20
N THR A 147 -6.62 -5.07 14.97
CA THR A 147 -6.64 -4.15 13.82
C THR A 147 -7.22 -4.77 12.55
N PHE A 148 -7.99 -5.86 12.67
CA PHE A 148 -8.51 -6.61 11.52
C PHE A 148 -7.39 -7.05 10.57
N GLY A 149 -6.29 -7.53 11.14
CA GLY A 149 -5.12 -7.97 10.39
C GLY A 149 -4.52 -6.82 9.57
N SER A 150 -4.32 -5.66 10.19
CA SER A 150 -3.80 -4.46 9.51
C SER A 150 -2.60 -3.86 10.24
N THR A 151 -1.73 -3.17 9.49
CA THR A 151 -0.59 -2.42 10.02
C THR A 151 -0.32 -1.17 9.18
N CYS A 152 0.74 -0.42 9.50
CA CYS A 152 1.14 0.77 8.76
C CYS A 152 1.57 0.45 7.31
N HIS A 153 1.76 1.48 6.48
CA HIS A 153 2.27 1.35 5.10
C HIS A 153 3.62 2.04 4.87
N GLY A 154 3.94 3.04 5.69
CA GLY A 154 5.14 3.86 5.50
C GLY A 154 5.25 4.96 6.54
N ALA A 155 6.26 5.80 6.38
CA ALA A 155 6.63 6.87 7.32
C ALA A 155 5.56 7.98 7.48
N GLY A 156 4.58 8.03 6.58
CA GLY A 156 3.62 9.12 6.53
C GLY A 156 4.27 10.44 6.11
N ARG A 157 3.50 11.54 6.19
CA ARG A 157 3.95 12.86 5.75
C ARG A 157 3.73 13.89 6.85
N ALA A 158 4.82 14.47 7.34
CA ALA A 158 4.76 15.50 8.39
C ALA A 158 4.43 16.91 7.83
N LEU A 159 4.87 17.22 6.60
CA LEU A 159 4.66 18.51 5.95
C LEU A 159 3.89 18.35 4.64
N SER A 160 2.94 19.25 4.36
CA SER A 160 2.30 19.29 3.06
C SER A 160 3.33 19.57 1.95
N ARG A 161 3.11 19.04 0.74
CA ARG A 161 4.01 19.28 -0.40
C ARG A 161 4.26 20.77 -0.66
N ALA A 162 3.23 21.60 -0.49
CA ALA A 162 3.35 23.05 -0.63
C ALA A 162 4.20 23.71 0.47
N LYS A 163 4.25 23.12 1.68
CA LYS A 163 5.15 23.58 2.74
C LYS A 163 6.57 23.07 2.51
N SER A 164 6.74 21.81 2.09
CA SER A 164 8.06 21.26 1.74
C SER A 164 8.74 22.04 0.62
N ARG A 165 8.03 22.34 -0.48
CA ARG A 165 8.56 23.18 -1.58
C ARG A 165 9.01 24.58 -1.18
N ARG A 166 8.45 25.14 -0.10
CA ARG A 166 8.84 26.47 0.42
C ARG A 166 10.05 26.40 1.33
N ASN A 167 10.29 25.25 1.95
CA ASN A 167 11.26 25.08 3.03
C ASN A 167 12.50 24.28 2.60
N LEU A 168 12.42 23.51 1.51
CA LEU A 168 13.49 22.63 1.05
C LEU A 168 14.00 23.09 -0.31
N ASN A 169 15.32 23.24 -0.42
CA ASN A 169 15.97 23.43 -1.72
C ASN A 169 16.33 22.07 -2.32
N TRP A 170 16.00 21.86 -3.59
CA TRP A 170 16.23 20.56 -4.24
C TRP A 170 17.71 20.17 -4.29
N TYR A 171 18.63 21.14 -4.41
CA TYR A 171 20.06 20.86 -4.48
C TYR A 171 20.61 20.39 -3.12
N GLU A 172 20.15 20.98 -2.01
CA GLU A 172 20.51 20.52 -0.65
C GLU A 172 20.06 19.08 -0.42
N VAL A 173 18.87 18.72 -0.88
CA VAL A 173 18.37 17.33 -0.80
C VAL A 173 19.23 16.38 -1.63
N LEU A 174 19.65 16.77 -2.83
CA LEU A 174 20.52 15.94 -3.67
C LEU A 174 21.93 15.79 -3.09
N ASP A 175 22.47 16.84 -2.48
CA ASP A 175 23.79 16.80 -1.84
C ASP A 175 23.76 15.95 -0.57
N ASP A 176 22.72 16.05 0.27
CA ASP A 176 22.52 15.18 1.44
C ASP A 176 22.44 13.69 1.04
N LEU A 177 21.69 13.36 -0.01
CA LEU A 177 21.65 11.99 -0.53
C LEU A 177 23.02 11.53 -1.05
N ARG A 178 23.77 12.41 -1.72
CA ARG A 178 25.12 12.10 -2.20
C ARG A 178 26.08 11.85 -1.04
N GLU A 179 26.04 12.67 0.00
CA GLU A 179 26.85 12.50 1.22
C GLU A 179 26.56 11.17 1.92
N LYS A 180 25.31 10.69 1.85
CA LYS A 180 24.89 9.36 2.33
C LYS A 180 25.26 8.21 1.38
N GLY A 181 25.91 8.48 0.25
CA GLY A 181 26.26 7.47 -0.76
C GLY A 181 25.06 6.97 -1.57
N ILE A 182 23.96 7.72 -1.62
CA ILE A 182 22.71 7.33 -2.27
C ILE A 182 22.65 7.93 -3.68
N ALA A 183 22.71 7.07 -4.69
CA ALA A 183 22.54 7.47 -6.08
C ALA A 183 21.06 7.67 -6.42
N ILE A 184 20.73 8.80 -7.06
CA ILE A 184 19.37 9.11 -7.48
C ILE A 184 19.29 9.51 -8.96
N ARG A 185 18.17 9.16 -9.60
CA ARG A 185 17.77 9.62 -10.92
C ARG A 185 16.33 10.10 -10.86
N VAL A 186 16.09 11.34 -11.29
CA VAL A 186 14.77 11.98 -11.28
C VAL A 186 14.45 12.55 -12.65
N ALA A 187 13.16 12.56 -13.01
CA ALA A 187 12.70 13.20 -14.24
C ALA A 187 12.85 14.73 -14.19
N SER A 188 12.72 15.33 -13.00
CA SER A 188 12.94 16.74 -12.74
C SER A 188 13.51 16.93 -11.34
N PRO A 189 14.60 17.71 -11.16
CA PRO A 189 15.20 17.95 -9.86
C PRO A 189 14.22 18.50 -8.82
N LYS A 190 13.24 19.32 -9.24
CA LYS A 190 12.26 19.93 -8.31
C LYS A 190 11.36 18.92 -7.59
N LEU A 191 11.19 17.71 -8.15
CA LEU A 191 10.35 16.68 -7.53
C LEU A 191 10.91 16.20 -6.19
N VAL A 192 12.22 16.30 -5.97
CA VAL A 192 12.87 15.89 -4.72
C VAL A 192 12.50 16.80 -3.53
N GLN A 193 11.93 17.98 -3.77
CA GLN A 193 11.50 18.89 -2.70
C GLN A 193 10.19 18.43 -2.04
N GLU A 194 9.50 17.47 -2.65
CA GLU A 194 8.18 17.00 -2.24
C GLU A 194 8.18 15.64 -1.53
N GLU A 195 9.32 14.96 -1.52
CA GLU A 195 9.50 13.57 -1.04
C GLU A 195 10.55 13.50 0.07
#